data_AF-A0A0F9M7M9-F1
#
_entry.id   AF-A0A0F9M7M9-F1
#
_cell.length_a   1.000
_cell.length_b   1.000
_cell.length_c   1.000
_cell.angle_alpha   90.00
_cell.angle_beta   90.00
_cell.angle_gamma   90.00
#
_symmetry.space_group_name_H-M   'P 1'
#
loop_
_entity.id
_entity.type
_entity.pdbx_description
1 polymer ?
#
loop_
_entity_poly.entity_id
_entity_poly.type
_entity_poly.pdbx_seq_one_letter_code
_entity_poly.pdbx_strand_id
1 'polypeptide(L)'
;MRINLTQQYPIMDIQENLIFATNGNLVVCYKADLPEIHSLSEKDFEDLHGSWFQALKSLPVGTVIHKQDVYRKLPYSAGQLPNATFLEKATLAHFKDREYIAHESYLFFIWPKNKGLNKAKYVNPFKTVPKTLPEGLDESLTGFVGTVKDSIGFLNNSYKMDFAPMNQVQILSMTDTFFNGFNEGFDTDIVLNRDHAQIGDHFFNVLAINNETCFGETVHSSKTDDGFTSDDFVFHQGFIDGVGLKLDENHIVNQVIYLDDRHKWRKVLEKRLEELGKSSNFGTQNKVVHEKIGVILDQINRDDTARIVRGHLNVVFWAREARELAKIASKIKTEFKELDIVPYYSKGEERKNYLLNSYCCFSPNFSDEDLYVTDLKHALCLFINSTNYKSDATGIIFNDRQHNIPVLKDVWDERKKRIKARNFAIFAPTGEGKSFLANNILRQYFESGVRLVIIDLGGSYTKFAKLYPEQCITLRYEQGKSLGINPFYINGLHDLGPERFEDLTVFLLELFASGGKVAKAQE
;
A
#
# COMPACT_ATOMS: atom_id res chain seq x y z
N MET A 1 -7.27 -33.84 -11.39
CA MET A 1 -7.79 -34.34 -10.10
C MET A 1 -8.79 -33.33 -9.61
N ARG A 2 -10.05 -33.73 -9.33
CA ARG A 2 -11.05 -32.82 -8.76
C ARG A 2 -10.74 -32.67 -7.27
N ILE A 3 -10.41 -31.47 -6.83
CA ILE A 3 -10.13 -31.16 -5.42
C ILE A 3 -11.39 -30.50 -4.86
N ASN A 4 -11.95 -31.05 -3.79
CA ASN A 4 -13.08 -30.45 -3.09
C ASN A 4 -12.55 -29.76 -1.83
N LEU A 5 -12.53 -28.42 -1.83
CA LEU A 5 -12.00 -27.62 -0.73
C LEU A 5 -12.77 -27.80 0.58
N THR A 6 -14.06 -28.16 0.53
CA THR A 6 -14.83 -28.49 1.76
C THR A 6 -14.34 -29.77 2.43
N GLN A 7 -13.71 -30.68 1.67
CA GLN A 7 -13.15 -31.94 2.17
C GLN A 7 -11.63 -31.87 2.38
N GLN A 8 -10.96 -31.00 1.63
CA GLN A 8 -9.50 -30.83 1.62
C GLN A 8 -9.15 -29.35 1.77
N TYR A 9 -9.63 -28.75 2.86
CA TYR A 9 -9.35 -27.36 3.17
C TYR A 9 -7.85 -27.19 3.51
N PRO A 10 -7.17 -26.11 3.07
CA PRO A 10 -5.72 -25.95 3.28
C PRO A 10 -5.35 -25.69 4.74
N ILE A 11 -6.32 -25.26 5.56
CA ILE A 11 -6.17 -24.95 6.98
C ILE A 11 -6.76 -26.10 7.81
N MET A 12 -5.98 -26.59 8.77
CA MET A 12 -6.41 -27.60 9.74
C MET A 12 -6.98 -26.97 11.01
N ASP A 13 -6.33 -25.94 11.54
CA ASP A 13 -6.75 -25.20 12.74
C ASP A 13 -6.24 -23.75 12.70
N ILE A 14 -6.90 -22.86 13.44
CA ILE A 14 -6.49 -21.45 13.61
C ILE A 14 -6.52 -21.12 15.10
N GLN A 15 -5.40 -20.65 15.63
CA GLN A 15 -5.27 -20.18 17.01
C GLN A 15 -4.79 -18.74 16.99
N GLU A 16 -5.64 -17.81 17.45
CA GLU A 16 -5.40 -16.36 17.31
C GLU A 16 -5.11 -15.97 15.85
N ASN A 17 -3.88 -15.58 15.53
CA ASN A 17 -3.40 -15.25 14.19
C ASN A 17 -2.44 -16.31 13.61
N LEU A 18 -2.36 -17.49 14.23
CA LEU A 18 -1.53 -18.62 13.81
C LEU A 18 -2.37 -19.66 13.07
N ILE A 19 -1.98 -19.98 11.84
CA ILE A 19 -2.56 -21.04 11.02
C ILE A 19 -1.74 -22.31 11.21
N PHE A 20 -2.44 -23.42 11.45
CA PHE A 20 -1.91 -24.78 11.30
C PHE A 20 -2.35 -25.31 9.94
N ALA A 21 -1.43 -25.35 8.96
CA ALA A 21 -1.75 -25.80 7.61
C ALA A 21 -1.76 -27.34 7.52
N THR A 22 -2.55 -27.90 6.60
CA THR A 22 -2.66 -29.36 6.40
C THR A 22 -1.36 -30.01 5.92
N ASN A 23 -0.47 -29.25 5.30
CA ASN A 23 0.87 -29.70 4.92
C ASN A 23 1.88 -29.67 6.09
N GLY A 24 1.45 -29.24 7.28
CA GLY A 24 2.23 -29.13 8.50
C GLY A 24 2.99 -27.81 8.66
N ASN A 25 2.88 -26.88 7.72
CA ASN A 25 3.43 -25.54 7.89
C ASN A 25 2.64 -24.77 8.96
N LEU A 26 3.33 -23.86 9.64
CA LEU A 26 2.74 -22.96 10.61
C LEU A 26 2.89 -21.54 10.08
N VAL A 27 1.83 -20.74 10.11
CA VAL A 27 1.83 -19.40 9.50
C VAL A 27 1.28 -18.37 10.47
N VAL A 28 2.11 -17.42 10.89
CA VAL A 28 1.67 -16.25 11.68
C VAL A 28 1.24 -15.16 10.71
N CYS A 29 0.02 -14.66 10.86
CA CYS A 29 -0.64 -13.78 9.89
C CYS A 29 -0.86 -12.36 10.42
N TYR A 30 -0.48 -11.37 9.61
CA TYR A 30 -0.70 -9.95 9.88
C TYR A 30 -1.30 -9.26 8.66
N LYS A 31 -2.21 -8.31 8.89
CA LYS A 31 -2.65 -7.34 7.90
C LYS A 31 -1.80 -6.08 8.06
N ALA A 32 -1.25 -5.59 6.95
CA ALA A 32 -0.39 -4.42 6.94
C ALA A 32 -1.18 -3.17 6.58
N ASP A 33 -0.99 -2.12 7.36
CA ASP A 33 -1.41 -0.76 7.08
C ASP A 33 -0.18 0.05 6.65
N LEU A 34 -0.11 0.37 5.36
CA LEU A 34 1.05 1.01 4.74
C LEU A 34 0.81 2.52 4.54
N PRO A 35 1.87 3.32 4.31
CA PRO A 35 1.76 4.72 3.90
C PRO A 35 0.88 4.93 2.65
N GLU A 36 0.19 6.07 2.58
CA GLU A 36 -0.60 6.44 1.39
C GLU A 36 0.32 6.69 0.19
N ILE A 37 -0.10 6.30 -1.02
CA ILE A 37 0.67 6.58 -2.23
C ILE A 37 0.91 8.08 -2.39
N HIS A 38 2.11 8.42 -2.87
CA HIS A 38 2.62 9.79 -2.99
C HIS A 38 2.84 10.52 -1.65
N SER A 39 2.89 9.82 -0.51
CA SER A 39 3.19 10.43 0.80
C SER A 39 4.64 10.26 1.26
N LEU A 40 5.46 9.50 0.52
CA LEU A 40 6.83 9.14 0.92
C LEU A 40 7.86 9.91 0.08
N SER A 41 8.87 10.48 0.74
CA SER A 41 10.08 11.00 0.10
C SER A 41 11.12 9.88 -0.10
N GLU A 42 12.19 10.18 -0.86
CA GLU A 42 13.35 9.28 -1.01
C GLU A 42 13.88 8.79 0.35
N LYS A 43 14.09 9.73 1.27
CA LYS A 43 14.55 9.42 2.62
C LYS A 43 13.57 8.52 3.37
N ASP A 44 12.28 8.71 3.15
CA ASP A 44 11.29 7.86 3.80
C ASP A 44 11.35 6.42 3.31
N PHE A 45 11.63 6.18 2.02
CA PHE A 45 11.86 4.84 1.49
C PHE A 45 13.12 4.19 2.07
N GLU A 46 14.20 4.95 2.24
CA GLU A 46 15.42 4.45 2.90
C GLU A 46 15.18 4.10 4.38
N ASP A 47 14.43 4.93 5.12
CA ASP A 47 14.07 4.65 6.51
C ASP A 47 13.20 3.37 6.63
N LEU A 48 12.25 3.19 5.69
CA LEU A 48 11.41 1.99 5.63
C LEU A 48 12.23 0.75 5.30
N HIS A 49 13.13 0.84 4.32
CA HIS A 49 14.07 -0.23 3.97
C HIS A 49 14.92 -0.65 5.18
N GLY A 50 15.50 0.34 5.88
CA GLY A 50 16.24 0.10 7.11
C GLY A 50 15.39 -0.58 8.19
N SER A 51 14.14 -0.15 8.35
CA SER A 51 13.21 -0.73 9.33
C SER A 51 12.89 -2.20 9.01
N TRP A 52 12.61 -2.51 7.75
CA TRP A 52 12.42 -3.88 7.28
C TRP A 52 13.65 -4.74 7.50
N PHE A 53 14.84 -4.24 7.17
CA PHE A 53 16.08 -4.99 7.35
C PHE A 53 16.32 -5.32 8.83
N GLN A 54 16.17 -4.34 9.73
CA GLN A 54 16.36 -4.58 11.17
C GLN A 54 15.34 -5.58 11.73
N ALA A 55 14.08 -5.49 11.30
CA ALA A 55 13.03 -6.39 11.77
C ALA A 55 13.24 -7.84 11.33
N LEU A 56 13.69 -8.06 10.09
CA LEU A 56 13.72 -9.38 9.48
C LEU A 56 15.08 -10.08 9.61
N LYS A 57 16.18 -9.35 9.79
CA LYS A 57 17.53 -9.91 9.85
C LYS A 57 17.78 -10.84 11.05
N SER A 58 17.02 -10.73 12.13
CA SER A 58 17.21 -11.51 13.37
C SER A 58 16.34 -12.77 13.45
N LEU A 59 15.42 -12.95 12.50
CA LEU A 59 14.50 -14.09 12.51
C LEU A 59 15.26 -15.42 12.36
N PRO A 60 14.78 -16.53 12.94
CA PRO A 60 15.49 -17.80 12.91
C PRO A 60 15.70 -18.33 11.48
N VAL A 61 16.80 -19.05 11.27
CA VAL A 61 17.08 -19.77 10.02
C VAL A 61 15.98 -20.78 9.73
N GLY A 62 15.54 -20.87 8.47
CA GLY A 62 14.44 -21.71 8.02
C GLY A 62 13.09 -21.00 7.99
N THR A 63 13.01 -19.77 8.50
CA THR A 63 11.81 -18.92 8.37
C THR A 63 11.59 -18.53 6.91
N VAL A 64 10.36 -18.63 6.45
CA VAL A 64 9.93 -18.07 5.16
C VAL A 64 9.03 -16.86 5.44
N ILE A 65 9.40 -15.71 4.92
CA ILE A 65 8.60 -14.49 4.98
C ILE A 65 7.85 -14.37 3.66
N HIS A 66 6.55 -14.09 3.72
CA HIS A 66 5.75 -13.87 2.53
C HIS A 66 4.94 -12.58 2.70
N LYS A 67 5.28 -11.56 1.91
CA LYS A 67 4.47 -10.35 1.77
C LYS A 67 3.61 -10.47 0.53
N GLN A 68 2.31 -10.23 0.69
CA GLN A 68 1.31 -10.35 -0.38
C GLN A 68 0.52 -9.06 -0.49
N ASP A 69 0.57 -8.44 -1.67
CA ASP A 69 -0.16 -7.20 -1.99
C ASP A 69 -1.24 -7.54 -3.02
N VAL A 70 -2.51 -7.43 -2.63
CA VAL A 70 -3.68 -7.83 -3.41
C VAL A 70 -4.37 -6.58 -3.96
N TYR A 71 -4.52 -6.50 -5.28
CA TYR A 71 -5.12 -5.39 -6.00
C TYR A 71 -6.37 -5.84 -6.74
N ARG A 72 -7.50 -5.17 -6.47
CA ARG A 72 -8.82 -5.53 -7.04
C ARG A 72 -9.51 -4.30 -7.60
N LYS A 73 -10.00 -4.40 -8.83
CA LYS A 73 -10.90 -3.41 -9.43
C LYS A 73 -12.25 -3.54 -8.77
N LEU A 74 -12.65 -2.51 -8.01
CA LEU A 74 -13.91 -2.48 -7.29
C LEU A 74 -14.70 -1.21 -7.64
N PRO A 75 -16.04 -1.27 -7.61
CA PRO A 75 -16.87 -0.07 -7.70
C PRO A 75 -16.80 0.71 -6.38
N TYR A 76 -16.65 2.03 -6.48
CA TYR A 76 -16.66 2.92 -5.32
C TYR A 76 -18.04 2.95 -4.64
N SER A 77 -18.06 2.57 -3.36
CA SER A 77 -19.27 2.64 -2.54
C SER A 77 -19.46 4.04 -1.97
N ALA A 78 -20.42 4.77 -2.54
CA ALA A 78 -20.76 6.12 -2.11
C ALA A 78 -21.61 6.17 -0.82
N GLY A 79 -21.80 5.04 -0.11
CA GLY A 79 -22.68 4.94 1.05
C GLY A 79 -22.26 5.78 2.27
N GLN A 80 -20.98 6.17 2.33
CA GLN A 80 -20.46 7.05 3.38
C GLN A 80 -20.58 8.54 3.06
N LEU A 81 -20.96 8.90 1.83
CA LEU A 81 -21.11 10.30 1.44
C LEU A 81 -22.43 10.88 1.97
N PRO A 82 -22.43 12.15 2.43
CA PRO A 82 -23.65 12.87 2.75
C PRO A 82 -24.64 12.90 1.57
N ASN A 83 -25.94 12.97 1.85
CA ASN A 83 -26.99 12.96 0.82
C ASN A 83 -28.17 13.90 1.10
N ALA A 84 -28.05 14.84 2.04
CA ALA A 84 -29.15 15.69 2.48
C ALA A 84 -29.43 16.81 1.47
N THR A 85 -28.38 17.52 1.04
CA THR A 85 -28.51 18.70 0.16
C THR A 85 -28.53 18.34 -1.32
N PHE A 86 -28.91 19.32 -2.16
CA PHE A 86 -28.90 19.15 -3.62
C PHE A 86 -27.52 18.74 -4.15
N LEU A 87 -26.48 19.45 -3.72
CA LEU A 87 -25.12 19.19 -4.20
C LEU A 87 -24.55 17.88 -3.63
N GLU A 88 -24.92 17.51 -2.41
CA GLU A 88 -24.53 16.22 -1.81
C GLU A 88 -25.09 15.04 -2.61
N LYS A 89 -26.38 15.09 -2.98
CA LYS A 89 -27.01 14.08 -3.83
C LYS A 89 -26.34 14.02 -5.21
N ALA A 90 -25.98 15.17 -5.79
CA ALA A 90 -25.26 15.21 -7.06
C ALA A 90 -23.85 14.61 -6.95
N THR A 91 -23.11 14.92 -5.88
CA THR A 91 -21.79 14.32 -5.59
C THR A 91 -21.91 12.81 -5.45
N LEU A 92 -22.86 12.32 -4.66
CA LEU A 92 -23.11 10.88 -4.49
C LEU A 92 -23.39 10.20 -5.84
N ALA A 93 -24.30 10.75 -6.64
CA ALA A 93 -24.64 10.20 -7.95
C ALA A 93 -23.47 10.21 -8.94
N HIS A 94 -22.58 11.19 -8.87
CA HIS A 94 -21.43 11.31 -9.78
C HIS A 94 -20.32 10.28 -9.53
N PHE A 95 -20.12 9.90 -8.26
CA PHE A 95 -19.02 9.01 -7.87
C PHE A 95 -19.45 7.58 -7.59
N LYS A 96 -20.75 7.34 -7.37
CA LYS A 96 -21.29 5.99 -7.18
C LYS A 96 -20.87 5.09 -8.35
N ASP A 97 -20.41 3.89 -8.03
CA ASP A 97 -20.01 2.84 -8.98
C ASP A 97 -18.80 3.21 -9.85
N ARG A 98 -18.07 4.29 -9.53
CA ARG A 98 -16.79 4.59 -10.18
C ARG A 98 -15.77 3.49 -9.87
N GLU A 99 -15.20 2.90 -10.91
CA GLU A 99 -14.16 1.89 -10.76
C GLU A 99 -12.88 2.50 -10.19
N TYR A 100 -12.27 1.80 -9.25
CA TYR A 100 -10.95 2.10 -8.71
C TYR A 100 -10.20 0.82 -8.33
N ILE A 101 -8.88 0.89 -8.20
CA ILE A 101 -8.09 -0.24 -7.69
C ILE A 101 -8.00 -0.16 -6.15
N ALA A 102 -8.56 -1.16 -5.47
CA ALA A 102 -8.42 -1.36 -4.04
C ALA A 102 -7.21 -2.23 -3.73
N HIS A 103 -6.44 -1.86 -2.71
CA HIS A 103 -5.24 -2.56 -2.27
C HIS A 103 -5.35 -3.06 -0.84
N GLU A 104 -5.00 -4.32 -0.63
CA GLU A 104 -4.84 -4.94 0.69
C GLU A 104 -3.47 -5.62 0.78
N SER A 105 -2.73 -5.34 1.85
CA SER A 105 -1.40 -5.90 2.07
C SER A 105 -1.39 -6.82 3.29
N TYR A 106 -0.72 -7.96 3.13
CA TYR A 106 -0.59 -8.99 4.16
C TYR A 106 0.88 -9.39 4.34
N LEU A 107 1.23 -9.72 5.58
CA LEU A 107 2.55 -10.22 5.95
C LEU A 107 2.41 -11.54 6.70
N PHE A 108 3.08 -12.56 6.19
CA PHE A 108 3.07 -13.91 6.74
C PHE A 108 4.48 -14.34 7.13
N PHE A 109 4.60 -14.91 8.32
CA PHE A 109 5.82 -15.60 8.78
C PHE A 109 5.53 -17.08 8.87
N ILE A 110 6.23 -17.86 8.05
CA ILE A 110 5.96 -19.27 7.84
C ILE A 110 7.11 -20.09 8.42
N TRP A 111 6.75 -21.06 9.27
CA TRP A 111 7.66 -22.06 9.82
C TRP A 111 7.38 -23.42 9.14
N PRO A 112 8.21 -23.84 8.18
CA PRO A 112 7.95 -25.06 7.42
C PRO A 112 8.21 -26.33 8.26
N LYS A 113 7.35 -27.36 8.12
CA LYS A 113 7.53 -28.65 8.81
C LYS A 113 8.86 -29.32 8.46
N ASN A 114 9.20 -29.32 7.16
CA ASN A 114 10.48 -29.80 6.68
C ASN A 114 11.45 -28.61 6.69
N LYS A 115 12.30 -28.53 7.72
CA LYS A 115 13.38 -27.52 7.81
C LYS A 115 14.32 -27.50 6.59
N GLY A 116 14.29 -28.56 5.77
CA GLY A 116 14.87 -28.57 4.44
C GLY A 116 13.98 -27.83 3.44
N LEU A 117 14.34 -26.60 3.13
CA LEU A 117 13.71 -25.71 2.15
C LEU A 117 13.89 -26.17 0.68
N ASN A 118 13.98 -27.48 0.44
CA ASN A 118 14.30 -28.09 -0.84
C ASN A 118 13.30 -29.22 -1.10
N LYS A 119 12.35 -29.02 -2.00
CA LYS A 119 11.59 -30.12 -2.60
C LYS A 119 11.83 -30.14 -4.10
N ALA A 120 12.30 -31.29 -4.58
CA ALA A 120 12.51 -31.56 -5.99
C ALA A 120 11.14 -31.77 -6.68
N LYS A 121 10.53 -30.67 -7.12
CA LYS A 121 9.39 -30.59 -8.05
C LYS A 121 8.03 -31.04 -7.49
N TYR A 122 7.01 -30.27 -7.90
CA TYR A 122 5.58 -30.37 -7.66
C TYR A 122 5.12 -31.10 -6.39
N VAL A 123 4.71 -30.33 -5.38
CA VAL A 123 3.93 -30.85 -4.26
C VAL A 123 2.47 -30.48 -4.49
N ASN A 124 1.59 -31.48 -4.69
CA ASN A 124 0.15 -31.24 -4.60
C ASN A 124 -0.14 -30.61 -3.22
N PRO A 125 -0.66 -29.36 -3.15
CA PRO A 125 -0.86 -28.67 -1.89
C PRO A 125 -1.96 -29.30 -1.02
N PHE A 126 -2.87 -30.05 -1.63
CA PHE A 126 -4.09 -30.57 -1.02
C PHE A 126 -4.00 -32.06 -0.66
N LYS A 127 -2.82 -32.52 -0.21
CA LYS A 127 -2.67 -33.91 0.25
C LYS A 127 -3.54 -34.19 1.48
N THR A 128 -3.94 -35.45 1.63
CA THR A 128 -4.81 -35.92 2.70
C THR A 128 -4.27 -35.56 4.09
N VAL A 129 -5.15 -35.03 4.93
CA VAL A 129 -4.87 -34.53 6.28
C VAL A 129 -4.24 -35.63 7.16
N PRO A 130 -3.06 -35.40 7.77
CA PRO A 130 -2.58 -36.27 8.84
C PRO A 130 -3.58 -36.26 10.01
N LYS A 131 -4.03 -37.43 10.48
CA LYS A 131 -5.06 -37.55 11.55
C LYS A 131 -4.61 -37.05 12.94
N THR A 132 -3.39 -36.54 13.05
CA THR A 132 -2.78 -36.07 14.30
C THR A 132 -2.37 -34.62 14.12
N LEU A 133 -2.94 -33.73 14.94
CA LEU A 133 -2.39 -32.41 15.19
C LEU A 133 -0.89 -32.56 15.54
N PRO A 134 0.00 -31.67 15.05
CA PRO A 134 1.35 -31.60 15.56
C PRO A 134 1.29 -31.52 17.09
N GLU A 135 1.91 -32.48 17.78
CA GLU A 135 1.90 -32.58 19.23
C GLU A 135 2.53 -31.32 19.84
N GLY A 136 1.69 -30.43 20.39
CA GLY A 136 2.11 -29.28 21.20
C GLY A 136 2.93 -28.20 20.48
N LEU A 137 2.97 -27.01 21.07
CA LEU A 137 3.94 -25.99 20.68
C LEU A 137 5.31 -26.44 21.20
N ASP A 138 6.16 -27.00 20.34
CA ASP A 138 7.57 -27.27 20.68
C ASP A 138 8.26 -25.96 21.13
N GLU A 139 9.30 -26.05 21.96
CA GLU A 139 10.06 -24.89 22.47
C GLU A 139 10.58 -24.03 21.31
N SER A 140 10.99 -24.68 20.21
CA SER A 140 11.41 -24.02 18.97
C SER A 140 10.31 -23.19 18.33
N LEU A 141 9.05 -23.62 18.42
CA LEU A 141 7.91 -22.91 17.84
C LEU A 141 7.52 -21.71 18.70
N THR A 142 7.52 -21.89 20.02
CA THR A 142 7.29 -20.78 20.96
C THR A 142 8.35 -19.69 20.78
N GLY A 143 9.62 -20.09 20.61
CA GLY A 143 10.71 -19.17 20.27
C GLY A 143 10.49 -18.45 18.94
N PHE A 144 10.08 -19.17 17.87
CA PHE A 144 9.75 -18.57 16.58
C PHE A 144 8.64 -17.51 16.70
N VAL A 145 7.51 -17.85 17.31
CA VAL A 145 6.39 -16.92 17.51
C VAL A 145 6.82 -15.71 18.34
N GLY A 146 7.65 -15.91 19.37
CA GLY A 146 8.27 -14.84 20.14
C GLY A 146 9.09 -13.88 19.27
N THR A 147 10.01 -14.41 18.46
CA THR A 147 10.84 -13.58 17.56
C THR A 147 10.00 -12.83 16.52
N VAL A 148 8.93 -13.43 15.99
CA VAL A 148 8.01 -12.75 15.07
C VAL A 148 7.28 -11.60 15.76
N LYS A 149 6.81 -11.80 17.00
CA LYS A 149 6.18 -10.74 17.80
C LYS A 149 7.13 -9.58 18.04
N ASP A 150 8.40 -9.85 18.35
CA ASP A 150 9.42 -8.81 18.54
C ASP A 150 9.69 -8.04 17.23
N SER A 151 9.83 -8.75 16.10
CA SER A 151 10.00 -8.14 14.78
C SER A 151 8.83 -7.23 14.40
N ILE A 152 7.58 -7.68 14.63
CA ILE A 152 6.39 -6.86 14.38
C ILE A 152 6.31 -5.68 15.34
N GLY A 153 6.62 -5.88 16.62
CA GLY A 153 6.69 -4.80 17.60
C GLY A 153 7.68 -3.71 17.17
N PHE A 154 8.83 -4.11 16.63
CA PHE A 154 9.81 -3.18 16.06
C PHE A 154 9.23 -2.40 14.86
N LEU A 155 8.57 -3.08 13.92
CA LEU A 155 7.98 -2.42 12.75
C LEU A 155 6.87 -1.43 13.13
N ASN A 156 5.99 -1.79 14.08
CA ASN A 156 4.91 -0.92 14.54
C ASN A 156 5.43 0.33 15.28
N ASN A 157 6.63 0.26 15.85
CA ASN A 157 7.28 1.42 16.48
C ASN A 157 7.84 2.44 15.46
N SER A 158 7.91 2.11 14.16
CA SER A 158 8.46 3.00 13.12
C SER A 158 7.53 4.15 12.71
N TYR A 159 6.31 4.23 13.26
CA TYR A 159 5.23 5.22 12.98
C TYR A 159 4.71 5.28 11.54
N LYS A 160 5.41 4.71 10.55
CA LYS A 160 5.03 4.76 9.13
C LYS A 160 4.20 3.56 8.68
N MET A 161 4.36 2.42 9.35
CA MET A 161 3.64 1.17 9.06
C MET A 161 3.03 0.63 10.35
N ASP A 162 1.88 -0.05 10.22
CA ASP A 162 1.26 -0.80 11.30
C ASP A 162 0.88 -2.20 10.83
N PHE A 163 1.13 -3.20 11.66
CA PHE A 163 0.86 -4.61 11.38
C PHE A 163 -0.07 -5.15 12.46
N ALA A 164 -1.33 -5.34 12.09
CA ALA A 164 -2.37 -5.85 12.99
C ALA A 164 -2.48 -7.38 12.83
N PRO A 165 -2.50 -8.15 13.93
CA PRO A 165 -2.70 -9.61 13.86
C PRO A 165 -4.07 -9.91 13.25
N MET A 166 -4.12 -10.84 12.29
CA MET A 166 -5.38 -11.24 11.66
C MET A 166 -6.15 -12.18 12.58
N ASN A 167 -7.45 -11.94 12.75
CA ASN A 167 -8.32 -12.87 13.46
C ASN A 167 -8.77 -14.03 12.54
N GLN A 168 -9.39 -15.05 13.14
CA GLN A 168 -9.87 -16.22 12.43
C GLN A 168 -10.82 -15.90 11.27
N VAL A 169 -11.73 -14.93 11.43
CA VAL A 169 -12.69 -14.54 10.38
C VAL A 169 -11.95 -13.93 9.18
N GLN A 170 -10.96 -13.07 9.43
CA GLN A 170 -10.14 -12.45 8.39
C GLN A 170 -9.30 -13.50 7.64
N ILE A 171 -8.72 -14.47 8.36
CA ILE A 171 -7.92 -15.55 7.76
C ILE A 171 -8.78 -16.44 6.86
N LEU A 172 -9.95 -16.86 7.34
CA LEU A 172 -10.88 -17.67 6.56
C LEU A 172 -11.38 -16.89 5.34
N SER A 173 -11.81 -15.64 5.53
CA SER A 173 -12.26 -14.77 4.43
C SER A 173 -11.19 -14.58 3.35
N MET A 174 -9.93 -14.35 3.73
CA MET A 174 -8.81 -14.24 2.80
C MET A 174 -8.60 -15.56 2.03
N THR A 175 -8.68 -16.69 2.74
CA THR A 175 -8.48 -18.02 2.15
C THR A 175 -9.59 -18.36 1.15
N ASP A 176 -10.85 -18.17 1.56
CA ASP A 176 -12.02 -18.40 0.72
C ASP A 176 -11.98 -17.47 -0.50
N THR A 177 -11.66 -16.19 -0.31
CA THR A 177 -11.56 -15.22 -1.41
C THR A 177 -10.49 -15.62 -2.44
N PHE A 178 -9.32 -16.07 -1.97
CA PHE A 178 -8.23 -16.52 -2.85
C PHE A 178 -8.63 -17.75 -3.66
N PHE A 179 -9.18 -18.78 -3.02
CA PHE A 179 -9.56 -20.03 -3.69
C PHE A 179 -10.87 -19.93 -4.47
N ASN A 180 -11.73 -18.96 -4.17
CA ASN A 180 -12.88 -18.59 -5.00
C ASN A 180 -12.48 -17.68 -6.17
N GLY A 181 -11.18 -17.37 -6.32
CA GLY A 181 -10.66 -16.57 -7.42
C GLY A 181 -11.25 -15.16 -7.47
N PHE A 182 -11.59 -14.58 -6.32
CA PHE A 182 -12.20 -13.25 -6.20
C PHE A 182 -13.55 -13.09 -6.90
N ASN A 183 -14.30 -14.18 -7.09
CA ASN A 183 -15.70 -14.11 -7.51
C ASN A 183 -16.59 -13.70 -6.32
N GLU A 184 -17.65 -12.94 -6.58
CA GLU A 184 -18.59 -12.46 -5.57
C GLU A 184 -19.99 -13.04 -5.77
N GLY A 185 -20.67 -13.38 -4.67
CA GLY A 185 -22.06 -13.84 -4.67
C GLY A 185 -22.29 -15.34 -4.89
N PHE A 186 -21.23 -16.12 -5.17
CA PHE A 186 -21.30 -17.58 -5.31
C PHE A 186 -19.94 -18.24 -5.09
N ASP A 187 -19.97 -19.52 -4.70
CA ASP A 187 -18.80 -20.40 -4.68
C ASP A 187 -18.61 -21.06 -6.04
N THR A 188 -17.36 -21.22 -6.48
CA THR A 188 -17.04 -21.74 -7.82
C THR A 188 -15.90 -22.74 -7.85
N ASP A 189 -15.81 -23.49 -8.96
CA ASP A 189 -14.76 -24.47 -9.18
C ASP A 189 -13.44 -23.85 -9.67
N ILE A 190 -12.33 -24.52 -9.31
CA ILE A 190 -10.98 -24.24 -9.80
C ILE A 190 -10.63 -25.22 -10.94
N VAL A 191 -10.28 -24.69 -12.10
CA VAL A 191 -9.89 -25.45 -13.30
C VAL A 191 -8.43 -25.14 -13.65
N LEU A 192 -7.54 -26.10 -13.38
CA LEU A 192 -6.09 -25.99 -13.65
C LEU A 192 -5.67 -26.94 -14.76
N ASN A 193 -5.79 -26.48 -16.00
CA ASN A 193 -5.37 -27.21 -17.20
C ASN A 193 -3.95 -26.78 -17.63
N ARG A 194 -3.37 -27.52 -18.58
CA ARG A 194 -2.05 -27.15 -19.14
C ARG A 194 -2.12 -25.83 -19.91
N ASP A 195 -3.25 -25.54 -20.54
CA ASP A 195 -3.42 -24.39 -21.43
C ASP A 195 -3.88 -23.12 -20.68
N HIS A 196 -4.75 -23.28 -19.68
CA HIS A 196 -5.28 -22.18 -18.88
C HIS A 196 -5.46 -22.56 -17.41
N ALA A 197 -5.40 -21.56 -16.55
CA ALA A 197 -5.86 -21.63 -15.17
C ALA A 197 -7.08 -20.72 -15.04
N GLN A 198 -8.19 -21.23 -14.49
CA GLN A 198 -9.44 -20.50 -14.36
C GLN A 198 -10.07 -20.83 -13.02
N ILE A 199 -10.65 -19.83 -12.35
CA ILE A 199 -11.44 -20.00 -11.15
C ILE A 199 -12.74 -19.20 -11.33
N GLY A 200 -13.86 -19.89 -11.49
CA GLY A 200 -15.13 -19.28 -11.90
C GLY A 200 -15.00 -18.47 -13.18
N ASP A 201 -15.39 -17.19 -13.13
CA ASP A 201 -15.39 -16.31 -14.30
C ASP A 201 -14.01 -15.71 -14.60
N HIS A 202 -12.99 -15.97 -13.77
CA HIS A 202 -11.69 -15.35 -13.89
C HIS A 202 -10.63 -16.31 -14.43
N PHE A 203 -9.94 -15.90 -15.49
CA PHE A 203 -8.75 -16.56 -16.02
C PHE A 203 -7.50 -15.98 -15.36
N PHE A 204 -6.57 -16.84 -14.96
CA PHE A 204 -5.35 -16.47 -14.22
C PHE A 204 -4.09 -16.74 -15.03
N ASN A 205 -3.08 -15.92 -14.79
CA ASN A 205 -1.74 -16.11 -15.32
C ASN A 205 -0.67 -15.52 -14.38
N VAL A 206 0.59 -15.90 -14.59
CA VAL A 206 1.67 -15.54 -13.67
C VAL A 206 2.95 -15.19 -14.41
N LEU A 207 3.54 -14.05 -14.05
CA LEU A 207 4.92 -13.67 -14.34
C LEU A 207 5.76 -13.76 -13.07
N ALA A 208 7.00 -14.20 -13.16
CA ALA A 208 7.85 -14.35 -11.99
C ALA A 208 9.30 -13.94 -12.22
N ILE A 209 9.96 -13.57 -11.14
CA ILE A 209 11.40 -13.35 -11.03
C ILE A 209 11.89 -14.47 -10.14
N ASN A 210 12.54 -15.44 -10.76
CA ASN A 210 12.77 -16.75 -10.16
C ASN A 210 14.26 -17.14 -10.15
N ASN A 211 15.15 -16.32 -10.69
CA ASN A 211 16.59 -16.55 -10.69
C ASN A 211 17.36 -15.22 -10.85
N GLU A 212 18.67 -15.24 -10.61
CA GLU A 212 19.54 -14.05 -10.60
C GLU A 212 19.76 -13.43 -11.99
N THR A 213 19.51 -14.19 -13.06
CA THR A 213 19.64 -13.69 -14.44
C THR A 213 18.46 -12.81 -14.86
N CYS A 214 17.37 -12.82 -14.07
CA CYS A 214 16.26 -11.89 -14.26
C CYS A 214 16.65 -10.44 -13.95
N PHE A 215 17.70 -10.18 -13.18
CA PHE A 215 18.17 -8.83 -12.85
C PHE A 215 19.35 -8.42 -13.73
N GLY A 216 19.24 -7.29 -14.41
CA GLY A 216 20.32 -6.69 -15.17
C GLY A 216 21.17 -5.71 -14.34
N GLU A 217 20.57 -4.62 -13.85
CA GLU A 217 21.20 -3.59 -13.01
C GLU A 217 20.93 -3.75 -11.50
N THR A 218 21.48 -2.83 -10.69
CA THR A 218 21.25 -2.75 -9.24
C THR A 218 19.81 -2.37 -8.89
N VAL A 219 19.32 -2.92 -7.78
CA VAL A 219 18.03 -2.54 -7.20
C VAL A 219 18.19 -1.40 -6.19
N HIS A 220 17.16 -0.59 -6.05
CA HIS A 220 17.14 0.57 -5.17
C HIS A 220 15.92 0.54 -4.24
N SER A 221 15.93 1.29 -3.14
CA SER A 221 14.77 1.40 -2.24
C SER A 221 13.60 2.15 -2.91
N SER A 222 13.93 3.13 -3.75
CA SER A 222 13.01 3.97 -4.52
C SER A 222 13.60 4.34 -5.87
N LYS A 223 12.74 4.86 -6.76
CA LYS A 223 13.14 5.49 -8.03
C LYS A 223 12.37 6.80 -8.21
N THR A 224 12.80 7.62 -9.17
CA THR A 224 12.04 8.81 -9.57
C THR A 224 10.70 8.42 -10.19
N ASP A 225 9.67 9.21 -9.91
CA ASP A 225 8.42 9.18 -10.65
C ASP A 225 8.46 10.29 -11.72
N ASP A 226 8.78 9.88 -12.94
CA ASP A 226 8.90 10.80 -14.08
C ASP A 226 7.59 11.52 -14.40
N GLY A 227 6.44 10.98 -13.97
CA GLY A 227 5.13 11.61 -14.19
C GLY A 227 4.87 12.80 -13.26
N PHE A 228 5.55 12.86 -12.12
CA PHE A 228 5.41 13.94 -11.13
C PHE A 228 6.68 14.77 -10.95
N THR A 229 7.82 14.30 -11.44
CA THR A 229 9.11 15.01 -11.37
C THR A 229 9.14 16.14 -12.40
N SER A 230 9.75 17.27 -12.01
CA SER A 230 10.07 18.39 -12.90
C SER A 230 11.48 18.90 -12.63
N ASP A 231 11.95 19.88 -13.40
CA ASP A 231 13.28 20.48 -13.20
C ASP A 231 13.45 21.10 -11.80
N ASP A 232 12.36 21.57 -11.19
CA ASP A 232 12.37 22.25 -9.89
C ASP A 232 12.21 21.30 -8.69
N PHE A 233 11.67 20.10 -8.90
CA PHE A 233 11.45 19.13 -7.81
C PHE A 233 11.41 17.68 -8.29
N VAL A 234 12.01 16.80 -7.49
CA VAL A 234 12.04 15.35 -7.73
C VAL A 234 10.98 14.66 -6.88
N PHE A 235 10.16 13.83 -7.53
CA PHE A 235 9.15 13.01 -6.87
C PHE A 235 9.61 11.55 -6.86
N HIS A 236 9.46 10.85 -5.74
CA HIS A 236 9.90 9.45 -5.59
C HIS A 236 8.72 8.48 -5.47
N GLN A 237 8.94 7.27 -5.95
CA GLN A 237 8.06 6.11 -5.79
C GLN A 237 8.89 4.88 -5.41
N GLY A 238 8.25 3.84 -4.85
CA GLY A 238 8.93 2.58 -4.56
C GLY A 238 9.47 1.94 -5.84
N PHE A 239 10.54 1.16 -5.72
CA PHE A 239 11.27 0.65 -6.89
C PHE A 239 10.40 -0.16 -7.84
N ILE A 240 9.48 -0.97 -7.31
CA ILE A 240 8.52 -1.77 -8.09
C ILE A 240 7.07 -1.23 -8.03
N ASP A 241 6.84 0.01 -7.59
CA ASP A 241 5.47 0.56 -7.43
C ASP A 241 4.68 0.60 -8.76
N GLY A 242 5.38 0.51 -9.90
CA GLY A 242 4.79 0.36 -11.24
C GLY A 242 3.91 -0.89 -11.40
N VAL A 243 4.23 -1.99 -10.69
CA VAL A 243 3.39 -3.19 -10.62
C VAL A 243 2.48 -3.21 -9.38
N GLY A 244 2.30 -2.07 -8.71
CA GLY A 244 1.34 -1.89 -7.62
C GLY A 244 0.08 -1.16 -8.10
N LEU A 245 -0.31 -0.10 -7.37
CA LEU A 245 -1.50 0.70 -7.68
C LEU A 245 -1.51 1.28 -9.11
N LYS A 246 -0.33 1.55 -9.70
CA LYS A 246 -0.20 2.13 -11.04
C LYS A 246 -0.57 1.18 -12.17
N LEU A 247 -0.51 -0.14 -11.93
CA LEU A 247 -0.79 -1.14 -12.97
C LEU A 247 -2.26 -1.07 -13.45
N ASP A 248 -3.17 -0.68 -12.54
CA ASP A 248 -4.62 -0.57 -12.77
C ASP A 248 -5.20 -1.83 -13.43
N GLU A 249 -4.94 -2.98 -12.83
CA GLU A 249 -5.47 -4.29 -13.23
C GLU A 249 -5.70 -5.16 -11.99
N ASN A 250 -6.50 -6.22 -12.13
CA ASN A 250 -6.67 -7.21 -11.07
C ASN A 250 -5.42 -8.10 -10.95
N HIS A 251 -4.70 -7.98 -9.83
CA HIS A 251 -3.45 -8.73 -9.63
C HIS A 251 -3.05 -8.87 -8.16
N ILE A 252 -2.12 -9.77 -7.89
CA ILE A 252 -1.45 -9.98 -6.61
C ILE A 252 0.05 -9.93 -6.87
N VAL A 253 0.78 -9.17 -6.08
CA VAL A 253 2.24 -9.21 -6.02
C VAL A 253 2.65 -10.02 -4.80
N ASN A 254 3.42 -11.09 -5.01
CA ASN A 254 3.95 -11.93 -3.94
C ASN A 254 5.47 -11.75 -3.85
N GLN A 255 5.95 -11.36 -2.67
CA GLN A 255 7.37 -11.42 -2.30
C GLN A 255 7.56 -12.52 -1.28
N VAL A 256 8.36 -13.54 -1.61
CA VAL A 256 8.69 -14.63 -0.70
C VAL A 256 10.19 -14.64 -0.45
N ILE A 257 10.60 -14.59 0.82
CA ILE A 257 12.00 -14.58 1.25
C ILE A 257 12.24 -15.76 2.17
N TYR A 258 13.18 -16.61 1.79
CA TYR A 258 13.66 -17.74 2.54
C TYR A 258 14.92 -17.33 3.31
N LEU A 259 14.83 -17.34 4.63
CA LEU A 259 15.94 -17.01 5.51
C LEU A 259 16.83 -18.24 5.72
N ASP A 260 17.80 -18.42 4.85
CA ASP A 260 18.68 -19.58 4.88
C ASP A 260 19.89 -19.43 5.84
N ASP A 261 20.59 -20.55 6.01
CA ASP A 261 21.86 -20.63 6.74
C ASP A 261 23.01 -20.08 5.87
N ARG A 262 23.66 -19.02 6.36
CA ARG A 262 24.82 -18.37 5.73
C ARG A 262 25.96 -19.36 5.46
N HIS A 263 26.29 -20.23 6.41
CA HIS A 263 27.39 -21.19 6.29
C HIS A 263 27.09 -22.30 5.28
N LYS A 264 25.83 -22.74 5.22
CA LYS A 264 25.39 -23.71 4.21
C LYS A 264 25.50 -23.11 2.81
N TRP A 265 24.98 -21.90 2.60
CA TRP A 265 25.01 -21.25 1.28
C TRP A 265 26.40 -20.89 0.82
N ARG A 266 27.28 -20.45 1.72
CA ARG A 266 28.69 -20.23 1.39
C ARG A 266 29.31 -21.46 0.73
N LYS A 267 29.12 -22.65 1.31
CA LYS A 267 29.64 -23.91 0.75
C LYS A 267 29.00 -24.25 -0.60
N VAL A 268 27.71 -23.97 -0.77
CA VAL A 268 26.99 -24.21 -2.05
C VAL A 268 27.49 -23.29 -3.14
N LEU A 269 27.67 -21.99 -2.84
CA LEU A 269 28.18 -21.00 -3.78
C LEU A 269 29.64 -21.26 -4.13
N GLU A 270 30.50 -21.60 -3.15
CA GLU A 270 31.89 -22.01 -3.38
C GLU A 270 31.96 -23.22 -4.32
N LYS A 271 31.14 -24.25 -4.09
CA LYS A 271 31.06 -25.43 -4.96
C LYS A 271 30.58 -25.08 -6.37
N ARG A 272 29.54 -24.26 -6.49
CA ARG A 272 29.00 -23.82 -7.79
C ARG A 272 30.00 -22.97 -8.57
N LEU A 273 30.77 -22.13 -7.87
CA LEU A 273 31.86 -21.35 -8.44
C LEU A 273 32.98 -22.26 -8.97
N GLU A 274 33.38 -23.27 -8.19
CA GLU A 274 34.39 -24.26 -8.61
C GLU A 274 33.94 -25.05 -9.85
N GLU A 275 32.68 -25.49 -9.88
CA GLU A 275 32.08 -26.21 -11.02
C GLU A 275 32.01 -25.32 -12.28
N LEU A 276 31.53 -24.08 -12.15
CA LEU A 276 31.46 -23.13 -13.24
C LEU A 276 32.85 -22.72 -13.74
N GLY A 277 33.84 -22.65 -12.85
CA GLY A 277 35.24 -22.38 -13.17
C GLY A 277 35.84 -23.48 -14.04
N LYS A 278 35.52 -24.75 -13.75
CA LYS A 278 35.90 -25.91 -14.58
C LYS A 278 35.25 -25.90 -15.96
N SER A 279 34.04 -25.33 -16.09
CA SER A 279 33.31 -25.19 -17.36
C SER A 279 33.41 -23.81 -18.01
N SER A 280 34.27 -22.91 -17.51
CA SER A 280 34.32 -21.49 -17.91
C SER A 280 34.68 -21.25 -19.39
N ASN A 281 35.26 -22.26 -20.05
CA ASN A 281 35.52 -22.27 -21.50
C ASN A 281 34.27 -22.63 -22.35
N PHE A 282 33.18 -23.10 -21.74
CA PHE A 282 31.92 -23.44 -22.40
C PHE A 282 30.89 -22.32 -22.21
N GLY A 283 30.95 -21.29 -23.07
CA GLY A 283 29.89 -20.30 -23.25
C GLY A 283 30.03 -19.01 -22.43
N THR A 284 29.64 -17.88 -23.04
CA THR A 284 29.72 -16.54 -22.45
C THR A 284 28.78 -16.35 -21.25
N GLN A 285 27.63 -17.03 -21.22
CA GLN A 285 26.68 -16.96 -20.09
C GLN A 285 27.26 -17.56 -18.79
N ASN A 286 27.99 -18.67 -18.87
CA ASN A 286 28.60 -19.29 -17.69
C ASN A 286 29.64 -18.38 -17.02
N LYS A 287 30.34 -17.55 -17.81
CA LYS A 287 31.28 -16.55 -17.30
C LYS A 287 30.56 -15.46 -16.50
N VAL A 288 29.44 -14.95 -17.02
CA VAL A 288 28.63 -13.92 -16.33
C VAL A 288 28.08 -14.45 -15.01
N VAL A 289 27.54 -15.68 -15.00
CA VAL A 289 27.03 -16.31 -13.78
C VAL A 289 28.16 -16.54 -12.76
N HIS A 290 29.33 -16.99 -13.22
CA HIS A 290 30.50 -17.19 -12.38
C HIS A 290 30.96 -15.87 -11.72
N GLU A 291 31.02 -14.78 -12.48
CA GLU A 291 31.38 -13.45 -11.97
C GLU A 291 30.38 -12.95 -10.91
N LYS A 292 29.08 -13.05 -11.19
CA LYS A 292 28.02 -12.66 -10.23
C LYS A 292 28.11 -13.46 -8.92
N ILE A 293 28.33 -14.79 -8.98
CA ILE A 293 28.51 -15.62 -7.79
C ILE A 293 29.75 -15.19 -7.00
N GLY A 294 30.85 -14.85 -7.69
CA GLY A 294 32.07 -14.34 -7.06
C GLY A 294 31.83 -13.05 -6.27
N VAL A 295 31.09 -12.10 -6.85
CA VAL A 295 30.72 -10.83 -6.16
C VAL A 295 29.88 -11.10 -4.92
N ILE A 296 28.88 -11.99 -5.00
CA ILE A 296 28.05 -12.36 -3.84
C ILE A 296 28.92 -13.00 -2.75
N LEU A 297 29.83 -13.91 -3.11
CA LEU A 297 30.71 -14.58 -2.16
C LEU A 297 31.65 -13.59 -1.47
N ASP A 298 32.19 -12.63 -2.20
CA ASP A 298 33.02 -11.55 -1.64
C ASP A 298 32.23 -10.67 -0.67
N GLN A 299 30.98 -10.35 -0.98
CA GLN A 299 30.10 -9.60 -0.07
C GLN A 299 29.82 -10.36 1.23
N ILE A 300 29.52 -11.67 1.14
CA ILE A 300 29.33 -12.54 2.31
C ILE A 300 30.56 -12.55 3.21
N ASN A 301 31.76 -12.53 2.61
CA ASN A 301 33.02 -12.59 3.36
C ASN A 301 33.44 -11.25 3.96
N ARG A 302 32.98 -10.11 3.40
CA ARG A 302 33.36 -8.76 3.84
C ARG A 302 32.37 -8.14 4.83
N ASP A 303 31.09 -8.48 4.74
CA ASP A 303 30.03 -7.92 5.59
C ASP A 303 29.42 -9.02 6.48
N ASP A 304 29.83 -9.05 7.75
CA ASP A 304 29.27 -9.97 8.74
C ASP A 304 27.78 -9.73 9.02
N THR A 305 27.24 -8.57 8.63
CA THR A 305 25.81 -8.24 8.73
C THR A 305 25.00 -8.65 7.49
N ALA A 306 25.66 -9.00 6.38
CA ALA A 306 25.00 -9.47 5.18
C ALA A 306 24.31 -10.81 5.44
N ARG A 307 23.03 -10.88 5.08
CA ARG A 307 22.22 -12.08 5.25
C ARG A 307 21.78 -12.55 3.88
N ILE A 308 22.39 -13.62 3.41
CA ILE A 308 21.99 -14.26 2.17
C ILE A 308 20.64 -14.93 2.34
N VAL A 309 19.78 -14.67 1.38
CA VAL A 309 18.44 -15.21 1.30
C VAL A 309 18.20 -15.79 -0.08
N ARG A 310 17.24 -16.69 -0.15
CA ARG A 310 16.58 -17.03 -1.42
C ARG A 310 15.30 -16.23 -1.53
N GLY A 311 15.14 -15.48 -2.60
CA GLY A 311 13.95 -14.70 -2.87
C GLY A 311 13.13 -15.26 -4.02
N HIS A 312 11.86 -14.89 -4.05
CA HIS A 312 10.94 -15.13 -5.14
C HIS A 312 9.99 -13.94 -5.24
N LEU A 313 9.80 -13.44 -6.46
CA LEU A 313 8.76 -12.46 -6.76
C LEU A 313 7.87 -13.06 -7.84
N ASN A 314 6.56 -13.05 -7.62
CA ASN A 314 5.63 -13.29 -8.72
C ASN A 314 4.47 -12.28 -8.73
N VAL A 315 3.93 -12.06 -9.92
CA VAL A 315 2.72 -11.28 -10.15
C VAL A 315 1.68 -12.23 -10.73
N VAL A 316 0.69 -12.59 -9.91
CA VAL A 316 -0.49 -13.34 -10.32
C VAL A 316 -1.54 -12.34 -10.76
N PHE A 317 -2.04 -12.43 -11.99
CA PHE A 317 -3.04 -11.49 -12.50
C PHE A 317 -4.19 -12.23 -13.17
N TRP A 318 -5.37 -11.61 -13.15
CA TRP A 318 -6.58 -12.22 -13.69
C TRP A 318 -7.47 -11.24 -14.43
N ALA A 319 -8.31 -11.79 -15.29
CA ALA A 319 -9.31 -11.07 -16.07
C ALA A 319 -10.51 -11.98 -16.34
N ARG A 320 -11.66 -11.40 -16.67
CA ARG A 320 -12.85 -12.17 -17.08
C ARG A 320 -12.68 -12.81 -18.45
N GLU A 321 -11.88 -12.19 -19.31
CA GLU A 321 -11.62 -12.70 -20.65
C GLU A 321 -10.15 -13.08 -20.83
N ALA A 322 -9.90 -14.31 -21.28
CA ALA A 322 -8.53 -14.82 -21.45
C ALA A 322 -7.64 -13.96 -22.38
N ARG A 323 -8.25 -13.26 -23.35
CA ARG A 323 -7.52 -12.38 -24.28
C ARG A 323 -6.91 -11.16 -23.60
N GLU A 324 -7.50 -10.69 -22.50
CA GLU A 324 -7.03 -9.51 -21.76
C GLU A 324 -5.74 -9.81 -20.99
N LEU A 325 -5.53 -11.08 -20.60
CA LEU A 325 -4.31 -11.50 -19.90
C LEU A 325 -3.03 -11.19 -20.69
N ALA A 326 -3.08 -11.25 -22.03
CA ALA A 326 -1.93 -10.90 -22.86
C ALA A 326 -1.58 -9.40 -22.74
N LYS A 327 -2.59 -8.53 -22.65
CA LYS A 327 -2.43 -7.09 -22.46
C LYS A 327 -1.85 -6.78 -21.07
N ILE A 328 -2.41 -7.39 -20.02
CA ILE A 328 -1.93 -7.23 -18.64
C ILE A 328 -0.48 -7.70 -18.52
N ALA A 329 -0.16 -8.88 -19.06
CA ALA A 329 1.21 -9.40 -19.07
C ALA A 329 2.18 -8.47 -19.81
N SER A 330 1.74 -7.80 -20.88
CA SER A 330 2.57 -6.84 -21.60
C SER A 330 2.84 -5.59 -20.77
N LYS A 331 1.84 -5.06 -20.05
CA LYS A 331 2.02 -3.94 -19.10
C LYS A 331 3.05 -4.29 -18.03
N ILE A 332 2.89 -5.42 -17.35
CA ILE A 332 3.81 -5.88 -16.29
C ILE A 332 5.24 -6.03 -16.84
N LYS A 333 5.40 -6.59 -18.05
CA LYS A 333 6.72 -6.71 -18.69
C LYS A 333 7.35 -5.36 -19.00
N THR A 334 6.56 -4.36 -19.39
CA THR A 334 7.06 -2.99 -19.61
C THR A 334 7.58 -2.41 -18.31
N GLU A 335 6.79 -2.49 -17.23
CA GLU A 335 7.19 -1.99 -15.90
C GLU A 335 8.48 -2.64 -15.42
N PHE A 336 8.62 -3.98 -15.57
CA PHE A 336 9.87 -4.65 -15.20
C PHE A 336 11.04 -4.30 -16.13
N LYS A 337 10.80 -4.13 -17.43
CA LYS A 337 11.85 -3.77 -18.39
C LYS A 337 12.45 -2.40 -18.09
N GLU A 338 11.64 -1.44 -17.63
CA GLU A 338 12.13 -0.12 -17.17
C GLU A 338 13.06 -0.22 -15.96
N LEU A 339 12.96 -1.29 -15.19
CA LEU A 339 13.83 -1.59 -14.04
C LEU A 339 15.00 -2.51 -14.40
N ASP A 340 15.20 -2.77 -15.69
CA ASP A 340 16.14 -3.78 -16.19
C ASP A 340 15.93 -5.18 -15.59
N ILE A 341 14.65 -5.53 -15.40
CA ILE A 341 14.20 -6.84 -14.92
C ILE A 341 13.50 -7.59 -16.06
N VAL A 342 13.92 -8.84 -16.29
CA VAL A 342 13.32 -9.73 -17.30
C VAL A 342 12.56 -10.86 -16.60
N PRO A 343 11.22 -10.81 -16.54
CA PRO A 343 10.44 -11.83 -15.87
C PRO A 343 10.33 -13.12 -16.68
N TYR A 344 10.36 -14.26 -15.98
CA TYR A 344 10.00 -15.57 -16.48
C TYR A 344 8.48 -15.69 -16.65
N TYR A 345 8.06 -16.12 -17.84
CA TYR A 345 6.65 -16.36 -18.16
C TYR A 345 6.30 -17.84 -17.96
N SER A 346 5.61 -18.14 -16.86
CA SER A 346 5.20 -19.50 -16.53
C SER A 346 4.11 -20.02 -17.49
N LYS A 347 4.25 -21.28 -17.94
CA LYS A 347 3.28 -21.98 -18.79
C LYS A 347 3.13 -23.44 -18.36
N GLY A 348 2.02 -24.07 -18.72
CA GLY A 348 1.80 -25.48 -18.42
C GLY A 348 1.69 -25.75 -16.92
N GLU A 349 2.37 -26.79 -16.44
CA GLU A 349 2.35 -27.18 -15.02
C GLU A 349 2.95 -26.09 -14.11
N GLU A 350 3.96 -25.34 -14.56
CA GLU A 350 4.55 -24.28 -13.74
C GLU A 350 3.55 -23.18 -13.40
N ARG A 351 2.65 -22.82 -14.32
CA ARG A 351 1.61 -21.83 -14.00
C ARG A 351 0.75 -22.28 -12.81
N LYS A 352 0.43 -23.57 -12.73
CA LYS A 352 -0.36 -24.13 -11.63
C LYS A 352 0.43 -24.07 -10.33
N ASN A 353 1.73 -24.38 -10.39
CA ASN A 353 2.62 -24.35 -9.24
C ASN A 353 2.70 -22.94 -8.65
N TYR A 354 2.98 -21.95 -9.49
CA TYR A 354 3.11 -20.57 -9.06
C TYR A 354 1.79 -20.02 -8.52
N LEU A 355 0.66 -20.30 -9.17
CA LEU A 355 -0.66 -19.88 -8.67
C LEU A 355 -0.96 -20.49 -7.30
N LEU A 356 -0.80 -21.79 -7.13
CA LEU A 356 -1.11 -22.48 -5.86
C LEU A 356 -0.12 -22.11 -4.75
N ASN A 357 1.18 -22.03 -5.07
CA ASN A 357 2.22 -21.66 -4.10
C ASN A 357 2.20 -20.17 -3.74
N SER A 358 1.40 -19.34 -4.42
CA SER A 358 1.16 -17.95 -4.03
C SER A 358 0.21 -17.83 -2.82
N TYR A 359 -0.42 -18.92 -2.38
CA TYR A 359 -1.13 -18.94 -1.11
C TYR A 359 -0.16 -19.17 0.06
N CYS A 360 -0.30 -18.41 1.15
CA CYS A 360 0.69 -18.35 2.24
C CYS A 360 1.04 -19.71 2.87
N CYS A 361 0.09 -20.64 2.97
CA CYS A 361 0.35 -21.98 3.50
C CYS A 361 1.25 -22.83 2.57
N PHE A 362 1.36 -22.45 1.30
CA PHE A 362 2.04 -23.18 0.24
C PHE A 362 3.29 -22.47 -0.30
N SER A 363 3.54 -21.22 0.10
CA SER A 363 4.72 -20.44 -0.29
C SER A 363 6.06 -21.17 -0.09
N PRO A 364 6.28 -22.01 0.94
CA PRO A 364 7.51 -22.79 1.09
C PRO A 364 7.72 -23.92 0.06
N ASN A 365 6.80 -24.14 -0.88
CA ASN A 365 6.86 -25.24 -1.86
C ASN A 365 7.54 -24.84 -3.19
N PHE A 366 8.02 -23.60 -3.34
CA PHE A 366 8.85 -23.25 -4.50
C PHE A 366 10.11 -24.10 -4.54
N SER A 367 10.53 -24.52 -5.73
CA SER A 367 11.75 -25.31 -5.90
C SER A 367 12.97 -24.39 -5.92
N ASP A 368 14.17 -24.93 -5.68
CA ASP A 368 15.41 -24.15 -5.77
C ASP A 368 15.63 -23.53 -7.17
N GLU A 369 15.05 -24.12 -8.22
CA GLU A 369 15.08 -23.59 -9.60
C GLU A 369 14.17 -22.35 -9.76
N ASP A 370 13.26 -22.13 -8.82
CA ASP A 370 12.28 -21.03 -8.82
C ASP A 370 12.66 -19.88 -7.86
N LEU A 371 13.86 -19.92 -7.26
CA LEU A 371 14.33 -18.96 -6.27
C LEU A 371 15.66 -18.33 -6.70
N TYR A 372 15.75 -17.00 -6.61
CA TYR A 372 17.02 -16.28 -6.81
C TYR A 372 17.79 -16.17 -5.49
N VAL A 373 19.12 -16.26 -5.52
CA VAL A 373 19.99 -16.04 -4.36
C VAL A 373 20.49 -14.60 -4.34
N THR A 374 20.29 -13.88 -3.24
CA THR A 374 20.74 -12.48 -3.09
C THR A 374 20.92 -12.10 -1.61
N ASP A 375 21.37 -10.88 -1.33
CA ASP A 375 21.36 -10.32 0.02
C ASP A 375 19.96 -9.85 0.43
N LEU A 376 19.62 -9.95 1.72
CA LEU A 376 18.35 -9.52 2.26
C LEU A 376 18.03 -8.05 1.91
N LYS A 377 19.02 -7.14 1.94
CA LYS A 377 18.80 -5.73 1.57
C LYS A 377 18.34 -5.60 0.12
N HIS A 378 18.89 -6.38 -0.79
CA HIS A 378 18.46 -6.42 -2.19
C HIS A 378 17.01 -6.90 -2.29
N ALA A 379 16.66 -8.02 -1.62
CA ALA A 379 15.30 -8.54 -1.68
C ALA A 379 14.26 -7.54 -1.14
N LEU A 380 14.61 -6.77 -0.11
CA LEU A 380 13.73 -5.76 0.49
C LEU A 380 13.50 -4.52 -0.38
N CYS A 381 14.39 -4.24 -1.34
CA CYS A 381 14.14 -3.21 -2.36
C CYS A 381 12.91 -3.53 -3.23
N LEU A 382 12.49 -4.79 -3.30
CA LEU A 382 11.32 -5.23 -4.06
C LEU A 382 10.03 -5.22 -3.22
N PHE A 383 10.04 -4.70 -1.99
CA PHE A 383 8.81 -4.56 -1.21
C PHE A 383 8.02 -3.34 -1.67
N ILE A 384 6.72 -3.54 -1.93
CA ILE A 384 5.78 -2.42 -2.12
C ILE A 384 5.47 -1.84 -0.74
N ASN A 385 5.65 -0.53 -0.58
CA ASN A 385 5.52 0.16 0.70
C ASN A 385 4.39 1.20 0.72
N SER A 386 3.55 1.23 -0.30
CA SER A 386 2.47 2.21 -0.45
C SER A 386 1.10 1.54 -0.61
N THR A 387 0.04 2.25 -0.19
CA THR A 387 -1.36 1.81 -0.32
C THR A 387 -2.27 2.96 -0.76
N ASN A 388 -3.56 2.68 -0.96
CA ASN A 388 -4.53 3.69 -1.36
C ASN A 388 -4.59 4.86 -0.37
N TYR A 389 -5.10 6.00 -0.84
CA TYR A 389 -5.50 7.09 0.03
C TYR A 389 -6.58 6.63 1.03
N LYS A 390 -6.43 7.03 2.28
CA LYS A 390 -7.30 6.64 3.40
C LYS A 390 -8.23 7.78 3.78
N SER A 391 -9.51 7.47 3.94
CA SER A 391 -10.46 8.43 4.48
C SER A 391 -10.34 8.52 6.00
N ASP A 392 -10.32 9.73 6.55
CA ASP A 392 -10.59 9.97 7.97
C ASP A 392 -12.07 9.66 8.27
N ALA A 393 -12.40 9.45 9.55
CA ALA A 393 -13.78 9.14 9.98
C ALA A 393 -14.78 10.28 9.69
N THR A 394 -14.28 11.52 9.69
CA THR A 394 -15.05 12.75 9.44
C THR A 394 -14.13 13.74 8.74
N GLY A 395 -14.70 14.67 7.97
CA GLY A 395 -13.93 15.77 7.40
C GLY A 395 -14.51 16.28 6.10
N ILE A 396 -13.66 16.94 5.33
CA ILE A 396 -13.99 17.47 4.01
C ILE A 396 -13.66 16.42 2.96
N ILE A 397 -14.57 16.24 2.02
CA ILE A 397 -14.39 15.38 0.86
C ILE A 397 -13.47 16.09 -0.14
N PHE A 398 -12.33 15.45 -0.39
CA PHE A 398 -11.46 15.69 -1.53
C PHE A 398 -11.53 14.49 -2.47
N ASN A 399 -10.70 14.47 -3.51
CA ASN A 399 -10.56 13.32 -4.38
C ASN A 399 -9.14 12.77 -4.31
N ASP A 400 -9.02 11.45 -4.45
CA ASP A 400 -7.74 10.79 -4.65
C ASP A 400 -7.12 11.21 -5.98
N ARG A 401 -5.79 11.12 -6.09
CA ARG A 401 -5.08 11.54 -7.31
C ARG A 401 -5.11 10.50 -8.42
N GLN A 402 -5.39 9.23 -8.09
CA GLN A 402 -5.26 8.13 -9.05
C GLN A 402 -6.56 7.87 -9.82
N HIS A 403 -7.68 7.71 -9.11
CA HIS A 403 -8.96 7.31 -9.71
C HIS A 403 -10.01 8.44 -9.66
N ASN A 404 -9.63 9.57 -9.06
CA ASN A 404 -10.50 10.69 -8.75
C ASN A 404 -11.76 10.21 -8.00
N ILE A 405 -11.58 9.35 -7.01
CA ILE A 405 -12.63 8.90 -6.08
C ILE A 405 -12.63 9.74 -4.80
N PRO A 406 -13.78 9.93 -4.14
CA PRO A 406 -13.86 10.73 -2.93
C PRO A 406 -13.07 10.15 -1.75
N VAL A 407 -12.31 11.01 -1.07
CA VAL A 407 -11.56 10.72 0.16
C VAL A 407 -11.87 11.78 1.21
N LEU A 408 -12.28 11.37 2.41
CA LEU A 408 -12.52 12.30 3.51
C LEU A 408 -11.21 12.65 4.22
N LYS A 409 -10.96 13.93 4.49
CA LYS A 409 -9.82 14.38 5.30
C LYS A 409 -10.26 15.38 6.36
N ASP A 410 -9.87 15.12 7.60
CA ASP A 410 -10.11 16.01 8.72
C ASP A 410 -9.09 17.16 8.70
N VAL A 411 -9.49 18.26 8.07
CA VAL A 411 -8.70 19.51 8.01
C VAL A 411 -9.02 20.47 9.16
N TRP A 412 -10.04 20.19 9.96
CA TRP A 412 -10.39 20.99 11.14
C TRP A 412 -9.65 20.50 12.39
N ASP A 413 -9.42 19.19 12.45
CA ASP A 413 -8.74 18.48 13.53
C ASP A 413 -9.27 18.90 14.90
N GLU A 414 -10.58 18.69 15.10
CA GLU A 414 -11.28 19.18 16.28
C GLU A 414 -10.62 18.69 17.58
N ARG A 415 -10.15 17.43 17.57
CA ARG A 415 -9.50 16.75 18.68
C ARG A 415 -8.02 17.11 18.84
N LYS A 416 -7.48 18.03 18.03
CA LYS A 416 -6.08 18.49 18.05
C LYS A 416 -5.07 17.35 17.99
N LYS A 417 -5.31 16.36 17.13
CA LYS A 417 -4.40 15.22 16.92
C LYS A 417 -3.13 15.64 16.17
N ARG A 418 -3.25 16.62 15.28
CA ARG A 418 -2.25 17.00 14.26
C ARG A 418 -1.83 18.47 14.36
N ILE A 419 -2.76 19.39 14.66
CA ILE A 419 -2.50 20.84 14.65
C ILE A 419 -2.78 21.50 16.01
N LYS A 420 -1.98 22.52 16.35
CA LYS A 420 -2.14 23.31 17.58
C LYS A 420 -3.17 24.43 17.43
N ALA A 421 -3.25 25.03 16.24
CA ALA A 421 -4.14 26.13 15.90
C ALA A 421 -4.83 25.86 14.56
N ARG A 422 -6.11 26.24 14.45
CA ARG A 422 -6.99 25.90 13.32
C ARG A 422 -6.98 26.98 12.24
N ASN A 423 -5.80 27.25 11.69
CA ASN A 423 -5.63 28.19 10.58
C ASN A 423 -5.28 27.40 9.31
N PHE A 424 -5.83 27.83 8.18
CA PHE A 424 -5.48 27.26 6.88
C PHE A 424 -5.17 28.36 5.88
N ALA A 425 -4.27 28.06 4.94
CA ALA A 425 -3.92 28.93 3.83
C ALA A 425 -3.94 28.11 2.54
N ILE A 426 -4.45 28.71 1.46
CA ILE A 426 -4.48 28.09 0.14
C ILE A 426 -3.62 28.92 -0.80
N PHE A 427 -2.53 28.34 -1.27
CA PHE A 427 -1.61 28.94 -2.22
C PHE A 427 -1.86 28.35 -3.61
N ALA A 428 -2.11 29.21 -4.58
CA ALA A 428 -2.19 28.82 -5.99
C ALA A 428 -2.01 30.08 -6.85
N PRO A 429 -1.28 29.98 -7.98
CA PRO A 429 -1.30 31.00 -9.01
C PRO A 429 -2.72 31.29 -9.52
N THR A 430 -2.89 32.45 -10.16
CA THR A 430 -4.17 32.80 -10.79
C THR A 430 -4.50 31.78 -11.88
N GLY A 431 -5.71 31.19 -11.82
CA GLY A 431 -6.17 30.18 -12.77
C GLY A 431 -6.04 28.73 -12.29
N GLU A 432 -5.20 28.46 -11.29
CA GLU A 432 -4.89 27.10 -10.80
C GLU A 432 -5.94 26.56 -9.79
N GLY A 433 -7.17 27.06 -9.83
CA GLY A 433 -8.27 26.51 -9.03
C GLY A 433 -8.31 26.91 -7.55
N LYS A 434 -7.60 27.96 -7.10
CA LYS A 434 -7.69 28.46 -5.71
C LYS A 434 -9.12 28.63 -5.20
N SER A 435 -9.94 29.37 -5.96
CA SER A 435 -11.35 29.62 -5.61
C SER A 435 -12.23 28.37 -5.75
N PHE A 436 -11.85 27.42 -6.60
CA PHE A 436 -12.56 26.15 -6.75
C PHE A 436 -12.39 25.29 -5.49
N LEU A 437 -11.15 25.13 -5.02
CA LEU A 437 -10.83 24.40 -3.79
C LEU A 437 -11.46 25.04 -2.56
N ALA A 438 -11.34 26.37 -2.43
CA ALA A 438 -11.94 27.10 -1.31
C ALA A 438 -13.47 26.96 -1.29
N ASN A 439 -14.14 27.05 -2.44
CA ASN A 439 -15.58 26.80 -2.53
C ASN A 439 -15.93 25.36 -2.10
N ASN A 440 -15.16 24.35 -2.51
CA ASN A 440 -15.41 22.96 -2.11
C ASN A 440 -15.40 22.79 -0.58
N ILE A 441 -14.40 23.37 0.09
CA ILE A 441 -14.25 23.31 1.54
C ILE A 441 -15.38 24.06 2.24
N LEU A 442 -15.59 25.33 1.87
CA LEU A 442 -16.59 26.20 2.50
C LEU A 442 -18.01 25.68 2.31
N ARG A 443 -18.34 25.18 1.11
CA ARG A 443 -19.62 24.53 0.84
C ARG A 443 -19.90 23.42 1.85
N GLN A 444 -18.98 22.48 1.99
CA GLN A 444 -19.18 21.31 2.85
C GLN A 444 -19.28 21.70 4.33
N TYR A 445 -18.53 22.70 4.78
CA TYR A 445 -18.70 23.24 6.14
C TYR A 445 -20.06 23.88 6.36
N PHE A 446 -20.53 24.68 5.41
CA PHE A 446 -21.87 25.27 5.49
C PHE A 446 -22.96 24.20 5.54
N GLU A 447 -22.89 23.19 4.67
CA GLU A 447 -23.83 22.07 4.63
C GLU A 447 -23.78 21.22 5.91
N SER A 448 -22.63 21.20 6.59
CA SER A 448 -22.45 20.59 7.92
C SER A 448 -22.87 21.50 9.10
N GLY A 449 -23.47 22.67 8.83
CA GLY A 449 -23.98 23.59 9.86
C GLY A 449 -22.95 24.57 10.44
N VAL A 450 -21.77 24.69 9.86
CA VAL A 450 -20.76 25.67 10.29
C VAL A 450 -21.14 27.07 9.80
N ARG A 451 -21.13 28.05 10.71
CA ARG A 451 -21.35 29.46 10.36
C ARG A 451 -20.12 30.02 9.63
N LEU A 452 -20.33 30.54 8.43
CA LEU A 452 -19.27 31.12 7.61
C LEU A 452 -19.39 32.64 7.52
N VAL A 453 -18.25 33.31 7.61
CA VAL A 453 -18.10 34.73 7.27
C VAL A 453 -17.03 34.82 6.20
N ILE A 454 -17.40 35.28 5.01
CA ILE A 454 -16.53 35.30 3.83
C ILE A 454 -16.36 36.75 3.39
N ILE A 455 -15.11 37.21 3.32
CA ILE A 455 -14.75 38.48 2.70
C ILE A 455 -14.26 38.18 1.29
N ASP A 456 -15.07 38.52 0.30
CA ASP A 456 -14.83 38.19 -1.10
C ASP A 456 -14.58 39.46 -1.94
N LEU A 457 -13.36 39.58 -2.45
CA LEU A 457 -12.98 40.65 -3.38
C LEU A 457 -13.30 40.32 -4.85
N GLY A 458 -13.42 39.02 -5.19
CA GLY A 458 -13.55 38.53 -6.57
C GLY A 458 -14.97 38.13 -7.00
N GLY A 459 -15.92 38.07 -6.06
CA GLY A 459 -17.31 37.68 -6.31
C GLY A 459 -17.54 36.18 -6.53
N SER A 460 -16.50 35.35 -6.38
CA SER A 460 -16.50 33.91 -6.63
C SER A 460 -17.52 33.14 -5.78
N TYR A 461 -17.85 33.63 -4.58
CA TYR A 461 -18.72 32.92 -3.64
C TYR A 461 -20.21 33.32 -3.76
N THR A 462 -20.51 34.33 -4.56
CA THR A 462 -21.90 34.81 -4.75
C THR A 462 -22.79 33.72 -5.38
N LYS A 463 -22.25 32.90 -6.28
CA LYS A 463 -22.98 31.78 -6.89
C LYS A 463 -23.37 30.72 -5.86
N PHE A 464 -22.46 30.43 -4.93
CA PHE A 464 -22.72 29.49 -3.84
C PHE A 464 -23.82 30.02 -2.90
N ALA A 465 -23.75 31.30 -2.50
CA ALA A 465 -24.79 31.92 -1.68
C ALA A 465 -26.19 31.88 -2.33
N LYS A 466 -26.27 32.01 -3.66
CA LYS A 466 -27.52 31.93 -4.42
C LYS A 466 -28.18 30.54 -4.41
N LEU A 467 -27.44 29.47 -4.10
CA LEU A 467 -28.01 28.13 -3.94
C LEU A 467 -28.78 27.99 -2.62
N TYR A 468 -28.49 28.87 -1.65
CA TYR A 468 -29.08 28.85 -0.31
C TYR A 468 -29.62 30.24 0.07
N PRO A 469 -30.54 30.84 -0.73
CA PRO A 469 -30.91 32.25 -0.62
C PRO A 469 -31.58 32.61 0.72
N GLU A 470 -32.26 31.65 1.35
CA GLU A 470 -32.91 31.85 2.65
C GLU A 470 -31.96 31.72 3.85
N GLN A 471 -30.75 31.19 3.61
CA GLN A 471 -29.76 30.89 4.66
C GLN A 471 -28.49 31.74 4.53
N CYS A 472 -28.39 32.56 3.49
CA CYS A 472 -27.21 33.36 3.18
C CYS A 472 -27.57 34.84 3.03
N ILE A 473 -26.77 35.70 3.66
CA ILE A 473 -26.82 37.17 3.45
C ILE A 473 -25.57 37.56 2.68
N THR A 474 -25.75 38.20 1.52
CA THR A 474 -24.63 38.75 0.73
C THR A 474 -24.66 40.27 0.81
N LEU A 475 -23.61 40.86 1.38
CA LEU A 475 -23.38 42.30 1.38
C LEU A 475 -22.36 42.64 0.30
N ARG A 476 -22.77 43.47 -0.68
CA ARG A 476 -21.89 43.88 -1.77
C ARG A 476 -21.52 45.34 -1.62
N TYR A 477 -20.23 45.63 -1.67
CA TYR A 477 -19.77 47.02 -1.78
C TYR A 477 -20.19 47.60 -3.13
N GLU A 478 -20.87 48.74 -3.10
CA GLU A 478 -21.19 49.55 -4.27
C GLU A 478 -20.63 50.95 -4.04
N GLN A 479 -19.89 51.47 -5.00
CA GLN A 479 -19.29 52.79 -4.89
C GLN A 479 -20.38 53.84 -4.62
N GLY A 480 -20.19 54.66 -3.59
CA GLY A 480 -21.14 55.67 -3.18
C GLY A 480 -22.31 55.16 -2.32
N LYS A 481 -22.38 53.86 -2.01
CA LYS A 481 -23.36 53.31 -1.07
C LYS A 481 -22.67 52.74 0.18
N SER A 482 -23.33 52.92 1.33
CA SER A 482 -22.89 52.30 2.58
C SER A 482 -23.10 50.78 2.54
N LEU A 483 -22.17 50.02 3.13
CA LEU A 483 -22.28 48.57 3.33
C LEU A 483 -23.39 48.18 4.33
N GLY A 484 -23.92 49.15 5.09
CA GLY A 484 -25.00 48.91 6.06
C GLY A 484 -24.55 48.22 7.35
N ILE A 485 -23.24 48.10 7.59
CA ILE A 485 -22.68 47.57 8.84
C ILE A 485 -22.32 48.76 9.74
N ASN A 486 -22.92 48.81 10.94
CA ASN A 486 -22.58 49.82 11.94
C ASN A 486 -21.67 49.21 13.03
N PRO A 487 -20.36 49.51 13.04
CA PRO A 487 -19.44 48.98 14.05
C PRO A 487 -19.75 49.49 15.47
N PHE A 488 -20.43 50.64 15.58
CA PHE A 488 -20.87 51.24 16.86
C PHE A 488 -22.27 50.76 17.31
N TYR A 489 -22.86 49.80 16.61
CA TYR A 489 -24.14 49.23 17.04
C TYR A 489 -23.96 48.51 18.39
N ILE A 490 -24.84 48.84 19.34
CA ILE A 490 -24.93 48.23 20.66
C ILE A 490 -26.37 47.78 20.89
N ASN A 491 -26.56 46.54 21.36
CA ASN A 491 -27.91 46.01 21.61
C ASN A 491 -28.42 46.42 23.00
N GLY A 492 -27.52 46.74 23.93
CA GLY A 492 -27.82 47.29 25.25
C GLY A 492 -26.56 47.74 26.00
N LEU A 493 -26.73 48.38 27.16
CA LEU A 493 -25.61 48.92 27.95
C LEU A 493 -24.61 47.84 28.43
N HIS A 494 -25.03 46.57 28.49
CA HIS A 494 -24.17 45.46 28.87
C HIS A 494 -23.16 45.03 27.78
N ASP A 495 -23.36 45.44 26.52
CA ASP A 495 -22.37 45.21 25.43
C ASP A 495 -21.12 46.10 25.57
N LEU A 496 -21.17 47.14 26.41
CA LEU A 496 -20.08 48.09 26.62
C LEU A 496 -19.10 47.59 27.70
N GLY A 497 -18.37 46.52 27.38
CA GLY A 497 -17.27 46.01 28.20
C GLY A 497 -15.92 46.67 27.87
N PRO A 498 -14.89 46.52 28.74
CA PRO A 498 -13.54 47.05 28.48
C PRO A 498 -12.96 46.60 27.13
N GLU A 499 -13.09 45.32 26.78
CA GLU A 499 -12.63 44.77 25.48
C GLU A 499 -13.33 45.45 24.29
N ARG A 500 -14.64 45.73 24.41
CA ARG A 500 -15.40 46.41 23.34
C ARG A 500 -14.94 47.86 23.15
N PHE A 501 -14.60 48.54 24.24
CA PHE A 501 -14.02 49.88 24.15
C PHE A 501 -12.65 49.87 23.50
N GLU A 502 -11.80 48.89 23.85
CA GLU A 502 -10.49 48.70 23.23
C GLU A 502 -10.63 48.43 21.72
N ASP A 503 -11.48 47.48 21.31
CA ASP A 503 -11.77 47.18 19.91
C ASP A 503 -12.25 48.41 19.12
N LEU A 504 -13.20 49.17 19.67
CA LEU A 504 -13.72 50.38 19.02
C LEU A 504 -12.67 51.50 18.95
N THR A 505 -11.81 51.60 19.96
CA THR A 505 -10.72 52.58 19.99
C THR A 505 -9.67 52.23 18.94
N VAL A 506 -9.24 50.96 18.87
CA VAL A 506 -8.34 50.47 17.82
C VAL A 506 -8.95 50.69 16.44
N PHE A 507 -10.22 50.35 16.24
CA PHE A 507 -10.91 50.58 14.97
C PHE A 507 -10.94 52.06 14.56
N LEU A 508 -11.23 52.97 15.49
CA LEU A 508 -11.16 54.42 15.26
C LEU A 508 -9.74 54.85 14.92
N LEU A 509 -8.74 54.37 15.67
CA LEU A 509 -7.34 54.68 15.41
C LEU A 509 -6.92 54.20 14.03
N GLU A 510 -7.29 53.00 13.59
CA GLU A 510 -6.99 52.50 12.24
C GLU A 510 -7.68 53.31 11.13
N LEU A 511 -8.92 53.76 11.35
CA LEU A 511 -9.65 54.60 10.41
C LEU A 511 -9.06 56.00 10.26
N PHE A 512 -8.59 56.59 11.36
CA PHE A 512 -8.11 57.98 11.40
C PHE A 512 -6.57 58.10 11.27
N ALA A 513 -5.81 57.06 11.58
CA ALA A 513 -4.36 57.04 11.41
C ALA A 513 -3.99 56.80 9.94
N SER A 514 -3.83 57.89 9.21
CA SER A 514 -3.23 57.91 7.88
C SER A 514 -1.76 57.47 7.91
N GLY A 515 -1.51 56.17 7.94
CA GLY A 515 -0.20 55.57 7.63
C GLY A 515 0.88 55.62 8.72
N GLY A 516 0.54 55.96 9.97
CA GLY A 516 1.47 55.86 11.12
C GLY A 516 1.21 54.63 11.98
N LYS A 517 2.27 53.93 12.44
CA LYS A 517 2.12 52.87 13.45
C LYS A 517 1.60 53.48 14.76
N VAL A 518 0.42 53.05 15.20
CA VAL A 518 -0.16 53.41 16.50
C VAL A 518 0.76 52.88 17.60
N ALA A 519 1.24 53.76 18.48
CA ALA A 519 2.04 53.37 19.63
C ALA A 519 1.12 53.04 20.81
N LYS A 520 1.52 52.09 21.66
CA LYS A 520 0.80 51.64 22.88
C LYS A 520 0.46 52.72 23.92
N ALA A 521 0.93 53.95 23.70
CA ALA A 521 0.62 55.12 24.53
C ALA A 521 -0.54 55.96 23.97
N GLN A 522 -1.06 55.61 22.78
CA GLN A 522 -2.20 56.24 22.11
C GLN A 522 -3.46 55.35 22.09
N GLU A 523 -3.30 54.04 22.29
CA GLU A 523 -4.35 53.15 22.84
C GLU A 523 -4.64 53.54 24.29
#